data_AF-A0AAN5C4Q6-F1
#
_entry.id   AF-A0AAN5C4Q6-F1
#
_cell.length_a   1.000
_cell.length_b   1.000
_cell.length_c   1.000
_cell.angle_alpha   90.00
_cell.angle_beta   90.00
_cell.angle_gamma   90.00
#
_symmetry.space_group_name_H-M   'P 1'
#
loop_
_entity.id
_entity.type
_entity.pdbx_description
1 polymer ?
#
loop_
_entity_poly.entity_id
_entity_poly.type
_entity_poly.pdbx_seq_one_letter_code
_entity_poly.pdbx_strand_id
1 'polypeptide(L)'
;MTEAVFQKERHIKYFLRCLKTFLPSLYTSNDSNRVLLAYFTVAGLDLLGELYNKTTSEERQGYVEWIYHCQVPSGGFRGFTGTDFGSERRTPENEAWDPANIPSTFFALVILLILGDDLSRVKRTECLQWLSKMQRENGSFGEVLGTEGKIEGGGDLRFCCFGAGTRYILRGKCGDGLEGIMDIDVDKLVAFIEACQVRIAPLALSATSVDYESAKEHSRHTTAA
;
A
#
# COMPACT_ATOMS: atom_id res chain seq x y z
N MET A 1 -34.19 -10.88 16.31
CA MET A 1 -33.04 -10.66 15.42
C MET A 1 -31.95 -11.62 15.88
N THR A 2 -31.51 -12.55 15.02
CA THR A 2 -30.40 -13.45 15.35
C THR A 2 -29.11 -12.64 15.37
N GLU A 3 -28.45 -12.59 16.52
CA GLU A 3 -27.17 -11.92 16.69
C GLU A 3 -26.11 -12.59 15.80
N ALA A 4 -25.29 -11.79 15.12
CA ALA A 4 -24.24 -12.32 14.27
C ALA A 4 -23.15 -12.97 15.14
N VAL A 5 -22.94 -14.28 14.96
CA VAL A 5 -21.93 -15.03 15.72
C VAL A 5 -20.59 -14.96 15.00
N PHE A 6 -19.57 -14.40 15.65
CA PHE A 6 -18.20 -14.38 15.14
C PHE A 6 -17.51 -15.74 15.30
N GLN A 7 -17.23 -16.41 14.18
CA GLN A 7 -16.68 -17.77 14.15
C GLN A 7 -15.14 -17.78 14.17
N LYS A 8 -14.53 -17.35 15.30
CA LYS A 8 -13.07 -17.18 15.46
C LYS A 8 -12.24 -18.34 14.91
N GLU A 9 -12.56 -19.58 15.32
CA GLU A 9 -11.81 -20.79 14.94
C GLU A 9 -11.79 -21.06 13.42
N ARG A 10 -12.85 -20.66 12.71
CA ARG A 10 -12.88 -20.80 11.24
C ARG A 10 -11.88 -19.85 10.58
N HIS A 11 -11.77 -18.62 11.08
CA HIS A 11 -10.80 -17.65 10.58
C HIS A 11 -9.36 -18.09 10.88
N ILE A 12 -9.09 -18.58 12.10
CA ILE A 12 -7.77 -19.12 12.46
C ILE A 12 -7.38 -20.26 11.51
N LYS A 13 -8.28 -21.24 11.30
CA LYS A 13 -8.02 -22.38 10.40
C LYS A 13 -7.76 -21.93 8.96
N TYR A 14 -8.49 -20.93 8.47
CA TYR A 14 -8.28 -20.36 7.15
C TYR A 14 -6.89 -19.73 7.02
N PHE A 15 -6.52 -18.84 7.94
CA PHE A 15 -5.20 -18.18 7.89
C PHE A 15 -4.05 -19.18 8.05
N LEU A 16 -4.16 -20.17 8.95
CA LEU A 16 -3.13 -21.21 9.07
C LEU A 16 -2.99 -22.06 7.81
N ARG A 17 -4.09 -22.34 7.10
CA ARG A 17 -4.02 -23.02 5.80
C ARG A 17 -3.27 -22.15 4.78
N CYS A 18 -3.57 -20.87 4.69
CA CYS A 18 -2.88 -19.93 3.80
C CYS A 18 -1.39 -19.78 4.15
N LEU A 19 -1.05 -19.77 5.44
CA LEU A 19 0.32 -19.53 5.91
C LEU A 19 1.24 -20.76 5.77
N LYS A 20 0.73 -21.94 6.11
CA LYS A 20 1.57 -23.15 6.26
C LYS A 20 1.63 -24.01 5.00
N THR A 21 0.88 -23.68 3.96
CA THR A 21 0.74 -24.55 2.79
C THR A 21 0.61 -23.76 1.50
N PHE A 22 0.76 -24.43 0.36
CA PHE A 22 0.60 -23.79 -0.95
C PHE A 22 -0.84 -23.28 -1.18
N LEU A 23 -0.92 -22.05 -1.69
CA LEU A 23 -2.19 -21.48 -2.12
C LEU A 23 -2.71 -22.20 -3.37
N PRO A 24 -4.05 -22.29 -3.54
CA PRO A 24 -4.65 -22.85 -4.76
C PRO A 24 -4.26 -22.04 -6.01
N SER A 25 -4.31 -22.69 -7.18
CA SER A 25 -4.00 -22.07 -8.49
C SER A 25 -4.83 -20.82 -8.81
N LEU A 26 -6.00 -20.66 -8.18
CA LEU A 26 -6.82 -19.44 -8.29
C LEU A 26 -6.09 -18.17 -7.81
N TYR A 27 -5.04 -18.29 -7.00
CA TYR A 27 -4.23 -17.16 -6.54
C TYR A 27 -3.12 -16.76 -7.52
N THR A 28 -2.97 -17.44 -8.66
CA THR A 28 -1.89 -17.16 -9.63
C THR A 28 -1.95 -15.73 -10.17
N SER A 29 -3.13 -15.12 -10.29
CA SER A 29 -3.24 -13.71 -10.69
C SER A 29 -2.66 -12.73 -9.67
N ASN A 30 -2.40 -13.18 -8.44
CA ASN A 30 -1.78 -12.41 -7.36
C ASN A 30 -0.32 -12.82 -7.11
N ASP A 31 0.32 -13.48 -8.07
CA ASP A 31 1.69 -13.96 -7.87
C ASP A 31 2.68 -12.84 -7.59
N SER A 32 2.51 -11.69 -8.24
CA SER A 32 3.30 -10.48 -8.00
C SER A 32 2.96 -9.77 -6.68
N ASN A 33 1.91 -10.18 -5.99
CA ASN A 33 1.39 -9.58 -4.76
C ASN A 33 1.50 -10.54 -3.55
N ARG A 34 2.45 -11.47 -3.55
CA ARG A 34 2.62 -12.44 -2.45
C ARG A 34 2.88 -11.79 -1.10
N VAL A 35 3.61 -10.68 -1.04
CA VAL A 35 3.83 -9.92 0.21
C VAL A 35 2.52 -9.36 0.78
N LEU A 36 1.58 -8.92 -0.07
CA LEU A 36 0.24 -8.50 0.36
C LEU A 36 -0.54 -9.67 0.99
N LEU A 37 -0.50 -10.84 0.35
CA LEU A 37 -1.17 -12.05 0.88
C LEU A 37 -0.55 -12.50 2.21
N ALA A 38 0.78 -12.42 2.32
CA ALA A 38 1.49 -12.70 3.57
C ALA A 38 1.05 -11.72 4.67
N TYR A 39 0.96 -10.42 4.37
CA TYR A 39 0.48 -9.40 5.31
C TYR A 39 -0.91 -9.72 5.83
N PHE A 40 -1.89 -9.97 4.95
CA PHE A 40 -3.25 -10.28 5.40
C PHE A 40 -3.31 -11.53 6.28
N THR A 41 -2.47 -12.52 6.00
CA THR A 41 -2.45 -13.77 6.76
C THR A 41 -1.80 -13.59 8.13
N VAL A 42 -0.63 -12.97 8.19
CA VAL A 42 0.12 -12.73 9.43
C VAL A 42 -0.64 -11.74 10.33
N ALA A 43 -1.06 -10.59 9.78
CA ALA A 43 -1.85 -9.61 10.52
C ALA A 43 -3.21 -10.16 10.94
N GLY A 44 -3.84 -11.00 10.12
CA GLY A 44 -5.08 -11.68 10.49
C GLY A 44 -4.92 -12.57 11.72
N LEU A 45 -3.85 -13.35 11.81
CA LEU A 45 -3.56 -14.17 12.99
C LEU A 45 -3.18 -13.34 14.22
N ASP A 46 -2.46 -12.23 14.01
CA ASP A 46 -2.07 -11.31 15.08
C ASP A 46 -3.28 -10.59 15.69
N LEU A 47 -4.17 -10.07 14.84
CA LEU A 47 -5.44 -9.46 15.29
C LEU A 47 -6.34 -10.43 16.06
N LEU A 48 -6.26 -11.73 15.76
CA LEU A 48 -6.97 -12.77 16.50
C LEU A 48 -6.27 -13.18 17.81
N GLY A 49 -5.05 -12.71 18.05
CA GLY A 49 -4.21 -13.06 19.20
C GLY A 49 -3.65 -14.48 19.13
N GLU A 50 -3.56 -15.07 17.93
CA GLU A 50 -3.23 -16.49 17.76
C GLU A 50 -1.94 -16.73 16.97
N LEU A 51 -1.31 -15.68 16.45
CA LEU A 51 -0.06 -15.80 15.68
C LEU A 51 0.99 -16.58 16.48
N TYR A 52 1.28 -16.16 17.71
CA TYR A 52 2.30 -16.80 18.54
C TYR A 52 1.89 -18.17 19.11
N ASN A 53 0.59 -18.40 19.31
CA ASN A 53 0.06 -19.67 19.84
C ASN A 53 0.03 -20.78 18.78
N LYS A 54 -0.13 -20.42 17.50
CA LYS A 54 -0.32 -21.36 16.39
C LYS A 54 0.89 -21.50 15.46
N THR A 55 1.95 -20.74 15.73
CA THR A 55 3.22 -20.83 15.01
C THR A 55 4.38 -21.09 15.96
N THR A 56 5.41 -21.79 15.49
CA THR A 56 6.67 -21.95 16.24
C THR A 56 7.60 -20.77 16.01
N SER A 57 8.63 -20.63 16.83
CA SER A 57 9.65 -19.60 16.63
C SER A 57 10.43 -19.79 15.32
N GLU A 58 10.67 -21.04 14.93
CA GLU A 58 11.35 -21.40 13.68
C GLU A 58 10.50 -21.02 12.46
N GLU A 59 9.19 -21.27 12.50
CA GLU A 59 8.27 -20.85 11.45
C GLU A 59 8.28 -19.32 11.29
N ARG A 60 8.17 -18.58 12.40
CA ARG A 60 8.22 -17.11 12.39
C ARG A 60 9.55 -16.59 11.86
N GLN A 61 10.67 -17.19 12.25
CA GLN A 61 11.98 -16.82 11.70
C GLN A 61 12.02 -17.06 10.19
N GLY A 62 11.48 -18.18 9.70
CA GLY A 62 11.36 -18.43 8.26
C GLY A 62 10.55 -17.36 7.52
N TYR A 63 9.48 -16.84 8.14
CA TYR A 63 8.70 -15.73 7.58
C TYR A 63 9.53 -14.44 7.51
N VAL A 64 10.27 -14.11 8.58
CA VAL A 64 11.19 -12.97 8.62
C VAL A 64 12.24 -13.09 7.51
N GLU A 65 12.88 -14.25 7.37
CA GLU A 65 13.88 -14.48 6.31
C GLU A 65 13.30 -14.33 4.92
N TRP A 66 12.08 -14.82 4.68
CA TRP A 66 11.42 -14.64 3.39
C TRP A 66 11.12 -13.17 3.08
N ILE A 67 10.67 -12.39 4.07
CA ILE A 67 10.46 -10.95 3.89
C ILE A 67 11.77 -10.23 3.59
N TYR A 68 12.87 -10.56 4.28
CA TYR A 68 14.18 -9.99 3.97
C TYR A 68 14.72 -10.44 2.61
N HIS A 69 14.35 -11.63 2.12
CA HIS A 69 14.63 -12.05 0.75
C HIS A 69 13.85 -11.22 -0.30
N CYS A 70 12.74 -10.60 0.08
CA CYS A 70 12.04 -9.62 -0.76
C CYS A 70 12.66 -8.21 -0.70
N GLN A 71 13.71 -7.97 0.09
CA GLN A 71 14.33 -6.65 0.14
C GLN A 71 15.18 -6.40 -1.12
N VAL A 72 14.95 -5.27 -1.77
CA VAL A 72 15.67 -4.90 -3.00
C VAL A 72 16.95 -4.13 -2.63
N PRO A 73 18.11 -4.44 -3.23
CA PRO A 73 19.38 -3.81 -2.85
C PRO A 73 19.42 -2.29 -2.94
N SER A 74 18.65 -1.69 -3.86
CA SER A 74 18.55 -0.25 -4.13
C SER A 74 17.49 0.47 -3.28
N GLY A 75 16.76 -0.26 -2.42
CA GLY A 75 15.76 0.29 -1.51
C GLY A 75 14.36 -0.30 -1.72
N GLY A 76 13.60 -0.42 -0.63
CA GLY A 76 12.25 -0.99 -0.64
C GLY A 76 12.20 -2.51 -0.75
N PHE A 77 10.99 -3.04 -0.93
CA PHE A 77 10.72 -4.47 -1.05
C PHE A 77 9.92 -4.78 -2.32
N ARG A 78 10.26 -5.88 -2.99
CA ARG A 78 9.51 -6.46 -4.11
C ARG A 78 8.29 -7.22 -3.58
N GLY A 79 7.23 -7.33 -4.39
CA GLY A 79 6.00 -8.02 -3.99
C GLY A 79 6.10 -9.56 -3.99
N PHE A 80 7.13 -10.11 -4.63
CA PHE A 80 7.41 -11.53 -4.74
C PHE A 80 8.86 -11.76 -5.24
N THR A 81 9.40 -12.95 -5.06
CA THR A 81 10.80 -13.27 -5.40
C THR A 81 10.99 -13.90 -6.79
N GLY A 82 9.91 -14.03 -7.58
CA GLY A 82 9.97 -14.67 -8.90
C GLY A 82 10.77 -13.87 -9.94
N THR A 83 10.98 -12.58 -9.70
CA THR A 83 11.80 -11.67 -10.51
C THR A 83 13.19 -11.44 -9.93
N ASP A 84 13.57 -12.11 -8.84
CA ASP A 84 14.91 -11.94 -8.28
C ASP A 84 15.96 -12.65 -9.16
N PHE A 85 16.68 -11.88 -9.96
CA PHE A 85 17.76 -12.38 -10.80
C PHE A 85 19.04 -12.74 -10.01
N GLY A 86 19.09 -12.44 -8.71
CA GLY A 86 20.27 -12.56 -7.87
C GLY A 86 21.22 -11.36 -8.03
N SER A 87 22.04 -11.11 -7.01
CA SER A 87 22.95 -9.95 -6.97
C SER A 87 23.97 -9.91 -8.11
N GLU A 88 24.39 -11.07 -8.62
CA GLU A 88 25.37 -11.17 -9.70
C GLU A 88 24.81 -10.77 -11.07
N ARG A 89 23.50 -10.87 -11.26
CA ARG A 89 22.84 -10.62 -12.56
C ARG A 89 22.01 -9.34 -12.57
N ARG A 90 21.81 -8.71 -11.41
CA ARG A 90 21.12 -7.41 -11.33
C ARG A 90 22.02 -6.32 -11.90
N THR A 91 21.55 -5.64 -12.93
CA THR A 91 22.22 -4.50 -13.56
C THR A 91 21.29 -3.29 -13.58
N PRO A 92 21.79 -2.06 -13.78
CA PRO A 92 20.95 -0.89 -13.91
C PRO A 92 19.89 -1.01 -15.02
N GLU A 93 20.19 -1.77 -16.09
CA GLU A 93 19.31 -1.93 -17.25
C GLU A 93 18.13 -2.88 -16.98
N ASN A 94 18.33 -3.90 -16.13
CA ASN A 94 17.28 -4.87 -15.79
C ASN A 94 16.60 -4.60 -14.44
N GLU A 95 17.02 -3.55 -13.75
CA GLU A 95 16.51 -3.22 -12.43
C GLU A 95 14.98 -3.01 -12.43
N ALA A 96 14.47 -2.40 -13.49
CA ALA A 96 13.05 -2.15 -13.69
C ALA A 96 12.20 -3.43 -13.85
N TRP A 97 12.82 -4.59 -14.10
CA TRP A 97 12.12 -5.88 -14.19
C TRP A 97 11.96 -6.57 -12.82
N ASP A 98 12.73 -6.11 -11.82
CA ASP A 98 12.61 -6.51 -10.42
C ASP A 98 12.62 -5.29 -9.50
N PRO A 99 11.61 -4.40 -9.64
CA PRO A 99 11.56 -3.16 -8.89
C PRO A 99 11.01 -3.40 -7.48
N ALA A 100 11.42 -2.54 -6.55
CA ALA A 100 10.67 -2.38 -5.32
C ALA A 100 9.29 -1.76 -5.60
N ASN A 101 8.32 -2.11 -4.75
CA ASN A 101 6.93 -1.73 -4.89
C ASN A 101 6.46 -1.01 -3.61
N ILE A 102 5.81 0.15 -3.74
CA ILE A 102 5.40 1.00 -2.60
C ILE A 102 4.48 0.25 -1.62
N PRO A 103 3.38 -0.39 -2.07
CA PRO A 103 2.56 -1.22 -1.18
C PRO A 103 3.35 -2.34 -0.49
N SER A 104 4.12 -3.10 -1.27
CA SER A 104 4.87 -4.26 -0.76
C SER A 104 5.92 -3.85 0.27
N THR A 105 6.56 -2.69 0.08
CA THR A 105 7.50 -2.10 1.04
C THR A 105 6.81 -1.81 2.37
N PHE A 106 5.66 -1.13 2.34
CA PHE A 106 4.90 -0.86 3.56
C PHE A 106 4.48 -2.16 4.26
N PHE A 107 3.91 -3.11 3.52
CA PHE A 107 3.46 -4.38 4.09
C PHE A 107 4.60 -5.22 4.66
N ALA A 108 5.75 -5.29 3.99
CA ALA A 108 6.93 -5.98 4.49
C ALA A 108 7.37 -5.43 5.85
N LEU A 109 7.44 -4.10 5.99
CA LEU A 109 7.80 -3.45 7.25
C LEU A 109 6.78 -3.77 8.36
N VAL A 110 5.49 -3.74 8.05
CA VAL A 110 4.45 -4.07 9.02
C VAL A 110 4.50 -5.55 9.43
N ILE A 111 4.74 -6.47 8.49
CA ILE A 111 4.94 -7.90 8.81
C ILE A 111 6.11 -8.08 9.77
N LEU A 112 7.25 -7.45 9.49
CA LEU A 112 8.44 -7.51 10.34
C LEU A 112 8.12 -7.02 11.76
N LEU A 113 7.43 -5.88 11.87
CA LEU A 113 6.99 -5.33 13.17
C LEU A 113 6.03 -6.28 13.92
N ILE A 114 5.05 -6.88 13.23
CA ILE A 114 4.13 -7.86 13.83
C ILE A 114 4.88 -9.09 14.36
N LEU A 115 5.93 -9.52 13.64
CA LEU A 115 6.75 -10.67 14.04
C LEU A 115 7.76 -10.33 15.15
N GLY A 116 7.85 -9.06 15.57
CA GLY A 116 8.74 -8.59 16.63
C GLY A 116 10.18 -8.34 16.18
N ASP A 117 10.41 -8.13 14.88
CA ASP A 117 11.72 -7.78 14.33
C ASP A 117 12.10 -6.33 14.71
N ASP A 118 13.39 -6.08 14.90
CA ASP A 118 13.91 -4.77 15.30
C ASP A 118 14.21 -3.83 14.10
N LEU A 119 13.98 -4.31 12.87
CA LEU A 119 14.24 -3.62 11.61
C LEU A 119 15.72 -3.25 11.40
N SER A 120 16.66 -3.87 12.12
CA SER A 120 18.10 -3.59 12.03
C SER A 120 18.69 -3.98 10.68
N ARG A 121 18.12 -5.00 10.02
CA ARG A 121 18.53 -5.51 8.70
C ARG A 121 17.87 -4.77 7.53
N VAL A 122 16.95 -3.84 7.81
CA VAL A 122 16.35 -3.00 6.77
C VAL A 122 17.40 -2.00 6.28
N LYS A 123 17.60 -1.94 4.97
CA LYS A 123 18.38 -0.95 4.23
C LYS A 123 17.68 0.41 4.29
N ARG A 124 17.66 0.98 5.50
CA ARG A 124 16.85 2.16 5.85
C ARG A 124 17.20 3.36 4.98
N THR A 125 18.48 3.59 4.75
CA THR A 125 18.99 4.70 3.92
C THR A 125 18.53 4.57 2.48
N GLU A 126 18.77 3.42 1.86
CA GLU A 126 18.42 3.13 0.48
C GLU A 126 16.90 3.16 0.29
N CYS A 127 16.14 2.62 1.24
CA CYS A 127 14.68 2.64 1.19
C CYS A 127 14.12 4.07 1.24
N LEU A 128 14.68 4.96 2.05
CA LEU A 128 14.20 6.34 2.14
C LEU A 128 14.62 7.17 0.91
N GLN A 129 15.84 6.96 0.41
CA GLN A 129 16.29 7.57 -0.85
C GLN A 129 15.40 7.11 -2.01
N TRP A 130 15.11 5.82 -2.11
CA TRP A 130 14.17 5.28 -3.10
C TRP A 130 12.76 5.88 -2.93
N LEU A 131 12.24 5.95 -1.70
CA LEU A 131 10.92 6.50 -1.42
C LEU A 131 10.80 7.97 -1.86
N SER A 132 11.83 8.80 -1.67
CA SER A 132 11.83 10.19 -2.16
C SER A 132 11.69 10.28 -3.69
N LYS A 133 12.22 9.30 -4.43
CA LYS A 133 12.10 9.23 -5.90
C LYS A 133 10.73 8.76 -6.36
N MET A 134 9.93 8.17 -5.48
CA MET A 134 8.59 7.67 -5.79
C MET A 134 7.51 8.76 -5.72
N GLN A 135 7.84 9.94 -5.20
CA GLN A 135 6.92 11.07 -5.15
C GLN A 135 6.96 11.85 -6.48
N ARG A 136 5.78 12.07 -7.06
CA ARG A 136 5.58 12.89 -8.25
C ARG A 136 5.55 14.37 -7.92
N GLU A 137 5.70 15.21 -8.94
CA GLU A 137 5.65 16.67 -8.79
C GLU A 137 4.34 17.19 -8.18
N ASN A 138 3.22 16.50 -8.42
CA ASN A 138 1.92 16.85 -7.87
C ASN A 138 1.72 16.37 -6.41
N GLY A 139 2.73 15.77 -5.77
CA GLY A 139 2.69 15.28 -4.40
C GLY A 139 2.23 13.83 -4.22
N SER A 140 1.60 13.23 -5.24
CA SER A 140 1.19 11.82 -5.22
C SER A 140 2.39 10.86 -5.30
N PHE A 141 2.17 9.60 -4.96
CA PHE A 141 3.17 8.53 -5.11
C PHE A 141 2.76 7.56 -6.22
N GLY A 142 3.76 6.96 -6.87
CA GLY A 142 3.54 5.83 -7.78
C GLY A 142 3.64 4.47 -7.11
N GLU A 143 3.64 3.44 -7.95
CA GLU A 143 3.69 2.06 -7.51
C GLU A 143 5.11 1.47 -7.54
N VAL A 144 5.81 1.64 -8.67
CA VAL A 144 7.17 1.16 -8.93
C VAL A 144 7.99 2.20 -9.71
N LEU A 145 9.32 2.07 -9.69
CA LEU A 145 10.20 2.72 -10.66
C LEU A 145 10.41 1.80 -11.86
N GLY A 146 9.94 2.22 -13.02
CA GLY A 146 10.18 1.55 -14.30
C GLY A 146 11.51 1.96 -14.94
N THR A 147 11.63 1.66 -16.23
CA THR A 147 12.82 1.98 -17.02
C THR A 147 13.11 3.48 -17.01
N GLU A 148 14.38 3.85 -17.03
CA GLU A 148 14.84 5.26 -16.97
C GLU A 148 14.41 6.00 -15.69
N GLY A 149 14.03 5.29 -14.63
CA GLY A 149 13.62 5.89 -13.36
C GLY A 149 12.23 6.53 -13.41
N LYS A 150 11.42 6.22 -14.43
CA LYS A 150 10.07 6.73 -14.54
C LYS A 150 9.16 6.11 -13.48
N ILE A 151 8.41 6.95 -12.77
CA ILE A 151 7.39 6.49 -11.82
C ILE A 151 6.20 5.91 -12.58
N GLU A 152 5.89 4.63 -12.35
CA GLU A 152 4.77 3.91 -12.97
C GLU A 152 3.64 3.61 -11.96
N GLY A 153 2.51 3.11 -12.46
CA GLY A 153 1.30 2.87 -11.69
C GLY A 153 0.44 4.11 -11.48
N GLY A 154 -0.64 3.95 -10.70
CA GLY A 154 -1.59 5.03 -10.41
C GLY A 154 -0.97 6.16 -9.57
N GLY A 155 -1.73 7.24 -9.42
CA GLY A 155 -1.41 8.36 -8.53
C GLY A 155 -2.57 8.63 -7.59
N ASP A 156 -3.00 7.61 -6.85
CA ASP A 156 -4.13 7.70 -5.91
C ASP A 156 -3.67 7.68 -4.45
N LEU A 157 -4.61 7.92 -3.53
CA LEU A 157 -4.34 8.05 -2.10
C LEU A 157 -3.73 6.80 -1.46
N ARG A 158 -3.90 5.60 -2.04
CA ARG A 158 -3.35 4.37 -1.45
C ARG A 158 -1.82 4.42 -1.41
N PHE A 159 -1.19 4.82 -2.52
CA PHE A 159 0.26 4.96 -2.59
C PHE A 159 0.76 6.06 -1.65
N CYS A 160 -0.02 7.12 -1.48
CA CYS A 160 0.25 8.18 -0.51
C CYS A 160 0.27 7.64 0.93
N CYS A 161 -0.74 6.84 1.31
CA CYS A 161 -0.81 6.19 2.62
C CYS A 161 0.37 5.25 2.86
N PHE A 162 0.69 4.39 1.89
CA PHE A 162 1.80 3.43 2.01
C PHE A 162 3.16 4.14 2.06
N GLY A 163 3.35 5.19 1.25
CA GLY A 163 4.56 6.01 1.25
C GLY A 163 4.75 6.74 2.59
N ALA A 164 3.72 7.42 3.08
CA ALA A 164 3.75 8.10 4.37
C ALA A 164 4.00 7.13 5.54
N GLY A 165 3.34 5.97 5.53
CA GLY A 165 3.55 4.91 6.53
C GLY A 165 4.98 4.36 6.51
N THR A 166 5.52 4.11 5.31
CA THR A 166 6.92 3.67 5.13
C THR A 166 7.89 4.71 5.69
N ARG A 167 7.70 5.99 5.32
CA ARG A 167 8.50 7.11 5.86
C ARG A 167 8.41 7.17 7.38
N TYR A 168 7.22 7.04 7.94
CA TYR A 168 7.02 7.09 9.39
C TYR A 168 7.74 5.96 10.12
N ILE A 169 7.60 4.71 9.65
CA ILE A 169 8.25 3.54 10.27
C ILE A 169 9.77 3.69 10.25
N LEU A 170 10.34 4.18 9.14
CA LEU A 170 11.78 4.21 8.94
C LEU A 170 12.46 5.48 9.46
N ARG A 171 11.79 6.63 9.39
CA ARG A 171 12.36 7.96 9.72
C ARG A 171 11.82 8.54 11.04
N GLY A 172 10.74 7.98 11.59
CA GLY A 172 10.10 8.47 12.82
C GLY A 172 9.26 9.73 12.63
N LYS A 173 8.90 10.41 13.73
CA LYS A 173 8.02 11.60 13.72
C LYS A 173 8.70 12.86 13.21
N CYS A 174 9.87 13.20 13.74
CA CYS A 174 10.48 14.52 13.53
C CYS A 174 11.45 14.61 12.34
N GLY A 175 11.74 13.51 11.62
CA GLY A 175 12.68 13.55 10.49
C GLY A 175 14.16 13.68 10.89
N ASP A 176 14.45 13.93 12.17
CA ASP A 176 15.79 14.08 12.76
C ASP A 176 16.62 12.78 12.81
N GLY A 177 16.09 11.67 12.29
CA GLY A 177 16.69 10.35 12.44
C GLY A 177 17.86 10.04 11.50
N LEU A 178 17.99 10.75 10.37
CA LEU A 178 19.00 10.45 9.35
C LEU A 178 19.48 11.73 8.65
N GLU A 179 20.64 12.22 9.06
CA GLU A 179 21.33 13.33 8.40
C GLU A 179 21.72 12.97 6.96
N GLY A 180 21.61 13.93 6.04
CA GLY A 180 22.05 13.78 4.65
C GLY A 180 21.12 12.98 3.73
N ILE A 181 19.97 12.52 4.21
CA ILE A 181 18.95 11.84 3.38
C ILE A 181 17.80 12.80 3.07
N MET A 182 17.55 13.03 1.78
CA MET A 182 16.40 13.78 1.30
C MET A 182 15.09 13.08 1.71
N ASP A 183 14.17 13.84 2.31
CA ASP A 183 12.84 13.34 2.66
C ASP A 183 11.85 13.59 1.52
N ILE A 184 10.65 13.03 1.67
CA ILE A 184 9.50 13.38 0.84
C ILE A 184 9.09 14.85 1.08
N ASP A 185 8.53 15.49 0.06
CA ASP A 185 7.89 16.79 0.16
C ASP A 185 6.52 16.63 0.83
N VAL A 186 6.49 16.84 2.15
CA VAL A 186 5.28 16.68 2.97
C VAL A 186 4.20 17.67 2.55
N ASP A 187 4.57 18.91 2.21
CA ASP A 187 3.61 19.95 1.85
C ASP A 187 2.89 19.61 0.54
N LYS A 188 3.62 19.11 -0.47
CA LYS A 188 3.00 18.62 -1.70
C LYS A 188 2.11 17.41 -1.48
N LEU A 189 2.54 16.48 -0.61
CA LEU A 189 1.70 15.33 -0.25
C LEU A 189 0.38 15.78 0.39
N VAL A 190 0.43 16.73 1.33
CA VAL A 190 -0.76 17.30 1.96
C VAL A 190 -1.65 17.99 0.92
N ALA A 191 -1.08 18.82 0.05
CA ALA A 191 -1.82 19.49 -1.02
C ALA A 191 -2.52 18.49 -1.97
N PHE A 192 -1.86 17.37 -2.29
CA PHE A 192 -2.46 16.30 -3.09
C PHE A 192 -3.64 15.63 -2.38
N ILE A 193 -3.50 15.34 -1.08
CA ILE A 193 -4.56 14.74 -0.26
C ILE A 193 -5.76 15.68 -0.16
N GLU A 194 -5.54 16.97 0.06
CA GLU A 194 -6.59 17.99 0.11
C GLU A 194 -7.32 18.12 -1.23
N ALA A 195 -6.58 18.07 -2.34
CA ALA A 195 -7.18 18.11 -3.69
C ALA A 195 -8.06 16.89 -4.00
N CYS A 196 -7.88 15.76 -3.30
CA CYS A 196 -8.70 14.57 -3.45
C CYS A 196 -10.03 14.64 -2.66
N GLN A 197 -10.24 15.68 -1.84
CA GLN A 197 -11.49 15.85 -1.09
C GLN A 197 -12.63 16.22 -2.03
N VAL A 198 -13.59 15.31 -2.17
CA VAL A 198 -14.86 15.62 -2.84
C VAL A 198 -15.79 16.32 -1.85
N ARG A 199 -16.36 17.46 -2.24
CA ARG A 199 -17.49 18.05 -1.50
C ARG A 199 -18.68 17.13 -1.66
N ILE A 200 -19.00 16.35 -0.63
CA ILE A 200 -20.33 15.75 -0.50
C ILE A 200 -21.26 16.91 -0.13
N ALA A 201 -21.86 17.54 -1.14
CA ALA A 201 -23.00 18.42 -0.88
C ALA A 201 -24.04 17.56 -0.17
N PRO A 202 -24.53 17.94 1.02
CA PRO A 202 -25.67 17.26 1.60
C PRO A 202 -26.80 17.38 0.57
N LEU A 203 -27.31 16.24 0.11
CA LEU A 203 -28.59 16.18 -0.59
C LEU A 203 -29.55 17.08 0.20
N ALA A 204 -30.00 18.15 -0.44
CA ALA A 204 -30.96 19.06 0.13
C ALA A 204 -32.20 18.24 0.50
N LEU A 205 -32.33 17.90 1.79
CA LEU A 205 -33.61 17.58 2.42
C LEU A 205 -34.37 18.90 2.56
N SER A 206 -34.76 19.45 1.41
CA SER A 206 -35.86 20.39 1.28
C SER A 206 -36.54 20.10 -0.06
N ALA A 207 -37.21 18.96 -0.11
CA ALA A 207 -38.42 18.88 -0.91
C ALA A 207 -39.46 19.81 -0.24
N THR A 208 -39.43 21.09 -0.60
CA THR A 208 -40.55 22.00 -0.38
C THR A 208 -40.75 22.85 -1.64
N SER A 209 -41.88 22.58 -2.28
CA SER A 209 -42.66 23.44 -3.18
C SER A 209 -41.94 24.05 -4.39
N VAL A 210 -42.25 23.46 -5.55
CA VAL A 210 -42.84 24.15 -6.72
C VAL A 210 -42.43 25.62 -6.90
N ASP A 211 -41.57 25.88 -7.89
CA ASP A 211 -41.72 27.07 -8.75
C ASP A 211 -41.70 26.61 -10.21
N TYR A 212 -42.88 26.22 -10.66
CA TYR A 212 -43.21 25.86 -12.04
C TYR A 212 -43.61 27.14 -12.80
N GLU A 213 -42.77 28.19 -12.80
CA GLU A 213 -43.11 29.44 -13.49
C GLU A 213 -42.00 30.09 -14.35
N SER A 214 -40.76 29.60 -14.35
CA SER A 214 -39.73 30.15 -15.25
C SER A 214 -39.61 29.46 -16.62
N ALA A 215 -40.42 28.43 -16.88
CA ALA A 215 -40.34 27.62 -18.11
C ALA A 215 -41.51 27.86 -19.11
N LYS A 216 -42.37 28.88 -18.89
CA LYS A 216 -43.49 29.20 -19.80
C LYS A 216 -43.36 30.51 -20.58
N GLU A 217 -42.32 31.31 -20.35
CA GLU A 217 -42.14 32.58 -21.09
C GLU A 217 -41.27 32.46 -22.36
N HIS A 218 -40.62 31.32 -22.61
CA HIS A 218 -39.83 31.12 -23.83
C HIS A 218 -40.56 30.46 -25.02
N SER A 219 -41.89 30.32 -24.96
CA SER A 219 -42.72 29.72 -26.03
C SER A 219 -43.84 30.64 -26.52
N ARG A 220 -43.73 31.96 -26.32
CA ARG A 220 -44.68 32.96 -26.85
C ARG A 220 -44.00 34.15 -27.52
N HIS A 221 -42.97 33.92 -28.32
CA HIS A 221 -42.55 34.91 -29.32
C HIS A 221 -42.07 34.20 -30.59
N THR A 222 -43.02 33.66 -31.36
CA THR A 222 -42.81 33.32 -32.77
C THR A 222 -44.16 33.21 -33.48
N THR A 223 -44.92 34.30 -33.51
CA THR A 223 -45.93 34.55 -34.54
C THR A 223 -46.27 36.04 -34.57
N ALA A 224 -45.68 36.81 -35.48
CA ALA A 224 -46.27 38.00 -36.11
C ALA A 224 -45.27 38.65 -37.08
N ALA A 225 -45.77 38.89 -38.31
CA ALA A 225 -45.18 39.57 -39.47
C ALA A 225 -44.14 38.79 -40.29
#